data_AF-A0A1M7TP27-F1
#
_entry.id   AF-A0A1M7TP27-F1
#
_cell.length_a   1.000
_cell.length_b   1.000
_cell.length_c   1.000
_cell.angle_alpha   90.00
_cell.angle_beta   90.00
_cell.angle_gamma   90.00
#
_symmetry.space_group_name_H-M   'P 1'
#
loop_
_entity.id
_entity.type
_entity.pdbx_description
1 polymer ?
#
loop_
_entity_poly.entity_id
_entity_poly.type
_entity_poly.pdbx_seq_one_letter_code
_entity_poly.pdbx_strand_id
1 'polypeptide(L)' 'MAKDSLDDYIDAASKLLRLPVKDAWKPAVRANLEVSMRLARMVDEFEFSDEAEPASVFTA' A
#
# COMPACT_ATOMS: atom_id res chain seq x y z
N MET A 1 14.25 1.47 20.41
CA MET A 1 13.72 2.07 19.18
C MET A 1 12.84 1.03 18.52
N ALA A 2 11.55 1.29 18.33
CA ALA A 2 10.67 0.32 17.69
C ALA A 2 11.20 0.10 16.27
N LYS A 3 11.45 -1.16 15.92
CA LYS A 3 11.76 -1.57 14.55
C LYS A 3 10.68 -0.97 13.64
N ASP A 4 11.08 -0.19 12.65
CA ASP A 4 10.14 0.61 11.86
C ASP A 4 9.17 -0.32 11.11
N SER A 5 7.88 -0.29 11.46
CA SER A 5 6.88 -1.25 10.98
C SER A 5 6.74 -1.24 9.46
N LEU A 6 7.09 -0.11 8.83
CA LEU A 6 6.98 0.06 7.38
C LEU A 6 8.11 -0.67 6.63
N ASP A 7 9.31 -0.76 7.20
CA ASP A 7 10.41 -1.50 6.59
C ASP A 7 10.16 -3.02 6.61
N ASP A 8 9.56 -3.51 7.69
CA ASP A 8 9.14 -4.91 7.81
C ASP A 8 8.03 -5.24 6.81
N TYR A 9 7.08 -4.32 6.60
CA TYR A 9 6.05 -4.44 5.57
C TYR A 9 6.66 -4.48 4.16
N ILE A 10 7.60 -3.58 3.84
CA ILE A 10 8.28 -3.56 2.54
C ILE A 10 9.02 -4.88 2.29
N ASP A 11 9.70 -5.43 3.29
CA ASP A 11 10.40 -6.72 3.17
C ASP A 11 9.43 -7.89 2.97
N ALA A 12 8.30 -7.90 3.68
CA ALA A 12 7.30 -8.95 3.54
C ALA A 12 6.61 -8.89 2.17
N ALA A 13 6.16 -7.71 1.76
CA ALA A 13 5.46 -7.48 0.49
C ALA A 13 6.37 -7.75 -0.71
N SER A 14 7.62 -7.28 -0.69
CA SER A 14 8.59 -7.54 -1.75
C SER A 14 8.87 -9.03 -1.95
N LYS A 15 8.99 -9.79 -0.85
CA LYS A 15 9.14 -11.26 -0.90
C LYS A 15 7.90 -11.95 -1.45
N LEU A 16 6.71 -11.58 -0.96
CA LEU A 16 5.44 -12.16 -1.40
C LEU A 16 5.21 -11.96 -2.90
N LEU A 17 5.46 -10.74 -3.38
CA LEU A 17 5.26 -10.35 -4.78
C LEU A 17 6.43 -10.74 -5.69
N ARG A 18 7.52 -11.30 -5.13
CA ARG A 18 8.78 -11.58 -5.83
C ARG A 18 9.33 -10.35 -6.56
N LEU A 19 9.18 -9.18 -5.95
CA LEU A 19 9.66 -7.89 -6.46
C LEU A 19 10.94 -7.49 -5.71
N PRO A 20 12.14 -7.73 -6.26
CA PRO A 20 13.38 -7.45 -5.55
C PRO A 20 13.57 -5.94 -5.33
N VAL A 21 13.66 -5.53 -4.07
CA VAL A 21 14.02 -4.16 -3.66
C VAL A 21 15.45 -4.19 -3.15
N LYS A 22 16.35 -3.47 -3.84
CA LYS A 22 17.75 -3.32 -3.39
C LYS A 22 17.78 -2.45 -2.13
N ASP A 23 18.72 -2.70 -1.23
CA ASP A 23 18.86 -1.91 0.01
C ASP A 23 18.99 -0.41 -0.28
N ALA A 24 19.73 -0.04 -1.34
CA ALA A 24 19.88 1.35 -1.77
C ALA A 24 18.56 2.02 -2.21
N TRP A 25 17.53 1.25 -2.56
CA TRP A 25 16.23 1.75 -2.99
C TRP A 25 15.22 1.81 -1.86
N LYS A 26 15.43 1.06 -0.77
CA LYS A 26 14.49 0.94 0.35
C LYS A 26 14.07 2.29 0.95
N PRO A 27 14.97 3.29 1.14
CA PRO A 27 14.56 4.61 1.63
C PRO A 27 13.58 5.33 0.68
N ALA A 28 13.79 5.24 -0.63
CA ALA A 28 12.90 5.86 -1.62
C ALA A 28 11.55 5.13 -1.71
N VAL A 29 11.55 3.80 -1.63
CA VAL A 29 10.31 3.01 -1.56
C VAL A 29 9.51 3.37 -0.31
N ARG A 30 10.17 3.44 0.85
CA ARG A 30 9.56 3.85 2.12
C ARG A 30 8.92 5.23 2.03
N ALA A 31 9.64 6.23 1.52
CA ALA A 31 9.12 7.59 1.38
C ALA A 31 7.89 7.67 0.47
N ASN A 32 7.88 6.95 -0.66
CA ASN A 32 6.71 6.90 -1.54
C ASN A 32 5.53 6.19 -0.87
N LEU A 33 5.78 5.08 -0.17
CA LEU A 33 4.74 4.34 0.53
C LEU A 33 4.09 5.17 1.64
N GLU A 34 4.87 5.97 2.38
CA GLU A 34 4.32 6.91 3.39
C GLU A 34 3.35 7.92 2.76
N VAL A 35 3.68 8.46 1.58
CA VAL A 35 2.79 9.37 0.85
C VAL A 35 1.54 8.64 0.39
N SER A 36 1.68 7.45 -0.21
CA SER A 36 0.53 6.64 -0.63
C SER A 36 -0.39 6.29 0.54
N MET A 37 0.13 5.98 1.72
CA MET A 37 -0.69 5.68 2.90
C MET A 37 -1.45 6.90 3.41
N ARG A 38 -0.89 8.11 3.31
CA ARG A 38 -1.64 9.35 3.62
C ARG A 38 -2.80 9.56 2.65
N LEU A 39 -2.60 9.28 1.37
CA LEU A 39 -3.65 9.36 0.35
C LEU A 39 -4.71 8.28 0.57
N ALA A 40 -4.30 7.05 0.90
CA ALA A 40 -5.21 5.94 1.18
C ALA A 40 -6.13 6.24 2.38
N ARG A 41 -5.61 6.92 3.41
CA ARG A 41 -6.44 7.34 4.57
C ARG A 41 -7.59 8.26 4.17
N MET A 42 -7.39 9.16 3.21
CA MET A 42 -8.47 10.03 2.71
C MET A 42 -9.60 9.23 2.06
N VAL A 43 -9.28 8.07 1.48
CA VAL A 43 -10.27 7.16 0.88
C VAL A 43 -10.91 6.28 1.95
N ASP A 44 -10.16 5.80 2.93
CA ASP A 44 -10.65 4.96 4.04
C ASP A 44 -11.65 5.72 4.94
N GLU A 45 -11.49 7.04 5.08
CA GLU A 45 -12.41 7.91 5.82
C GLU A 45 -13.73 8.18 5.08
N PHE A 46 -13.85 7.80 3.82
CA PHE A 46 -15.09 7.93 3.06
C PHE A 46 -16.04 6.77 3.38
N GLU A 47 -17.16 7.07 4.06
CA GLU A 47 -18.19 6.06 4.34
C GLU A 47 -18.77 5.52 3.02
N PHE A 48 -18.74 4.20 2.86
CA PHE A 48 -19.19 3.51 1.66
C PHE A 48 -20.20 2.43 2.03
N SER A 49 -21.28 2.32 1.26
CA SER A 49 -22.24 1.23 1.44
C SER A 49 -21.62 -0.08 0.99
N ASP A 50 -21.86 -1.17 1.71
CA ASP A 50 -21.49 -2.53 1.30
C ASP A 50 -22.14 -2.93 -0.04
N GLU A 51 -23.24 -2.28 -0.42
CA GLU A 51 -23.98 -2.51 -1.67
C GLU A 51 -23.37 -1.78 -2.87
N ALA A 52 -22.38 -0.91 -2.64
CA ALA A 52 -21.83 -0.10 -3.70
C ALA A 52 -20.96 -0.92 -4.66
N GLU A 53 -21.25 -0.78 -5.95
CA GLU A 53 -20.58 -1.55 -6.99
C GLU A 53 -19.24 -0.90 -7.42
N PRO A 54 -18.26 -1.69 -7.90
CA PRO A 54 -17.06 -1.14 -8.52
C PRO A 54 -17.40 -0.25 -9.72
N ALA A 55 -16.59 0.77 -9.96
CA ALA A 55 -16.81 1.70 -11.08
C ALA A 55 -16.86 1.02 -12.46
N SER A 56 -16.23 -0.14 -12.61
CA SER A 56 -16.31 -0.96 -13.83
C SER A 56 -17.05 -2.25 -13.54
N VAL A 57 -18.23 -2.39 -14.13
CA VAL A 57 -19.06 -3.60 -14.05
C VAL A 57 -19.03 -4.29 -15.41
N PHE A 58 -18.69 -5.58 -15.44
CA PHE A 58 -18.77 -6.38 -16.65
C PHE A 58 -20.22 -6.82 -16.89
N THR A 59 -20.70 -6.67 -18.12
CA THR A 59 -22.01 -7.16 -18.55
C THR A 59 -21.82 -8.10 -19.74
N ALA A 60 -22.36 -9.32 -19.63
CA ALA A 60 -22.19 -10.41 -20.60
C ALA A 60 -23.02 -10.23 -21.88
#